data_AF-A0A7S1V1F5-F1
#
_entry.id   AF-A0A7S1V1F5-F1
#
_cell.length_a   1.000
_cell.length_b   1.000
_cell.length_c   1.000
_cell.angle_alpha   90.00
_cell.angle_beta   90.00
_cell.angle_gamma   90.00
#
_symmetry.space_group_name_H-M   'P 1'
#
loop_
_entity.id
_entity.type
_entity.pdbx_description
1 polymer ?
#
loop_
_entity_poly.entity_id
_entity_poly.type
_entity_poly.pdbx_seq_one_letter_code
_entity_poly.pdbx_strand_id
1 'polypeptide(L)'
;TVTNGTVANCDVGIKLGSKGRGSHEVSDVSISSSTVGMVVPSDNSWVHRNTIVASEGGIQIGGNGALIGSNTVSVAEGHGIELLEDAEAINILRNNVEYGPNHQCVFVPEGLSDITERRNMCNMHE
;
A
#
# COMPACT_ATOMS: atom_id res chain seq x y z
N THR A 1 -1.81 5.71 15.20
CA THR A 1 -0.91 6.51 14.36
C THR A 1 0.50 5.98 14.45
N VAL A 2 1.14 5.76 13.31
CA VAL A 2 2.56 5.38 13.18
C VAL A 2 3.23 6.40 12.28
N THR A 3 4.25 7.10 12.78
CA THR A 3 4.89 8.20 12.02
C THR A 3 6.38 8.31 12.30
N ASN A 4 7.16 8.79 11.32
CA ASN A 4 8.60 9.09 11.46
C ASN A 4 9.42 7.90 12.00
N GLY A 5 9.36 6.78 11.29
CA GLY A 5 9.94 5.51 11.76
C GLY A 5 10.73 4.76 10.70
N THR A 6 11.52 3.79 11.16
CA THR A 6 12.15 2.80 10.29
C THR A 6 11.79 1.41 10.79
N VAL A 7 11.31 0.56 9.88
CA VAL A 7 11.04 -0.85 10.11
C VAL A 7 11.88 -1.64 9.11
N ALA A 8 12.69 -2.59 9.58
CA ALA A 8 13.62 -3.33 8.73
C ALA A 8 13.74 -4.79 9.17
N ASN A 9 14.12 -5.66 8.24
CA ASN A 9 14.44 -7.08 8.48
C ASN A 9 13.28 -7.86 9.12
N CYS A 10 12.10 -7.76 8.51
CA CYS A 10 10.89 -8.41 8.95
C CYS A 10 10.15 -9.02 7.77
N ASP A 11 9.36 -10.06 8.01
CA ASP A 11 8.54 -10.66 6.96
C ASP A 11 7.38 -9.74 6.57
N VAL A 12 6.73 -9.10 7.55
CA VAL A 12 5.73 -8.06 7.31
C VAL A 12 6.15 -6.81 8.06
N GLY A 13 6.28 -5.69 7.34
CA GLY A 13 6.72 -4.41 7.90
C GLY A 13 5.73 -3.83 8.91
N ILE A 14 4.59 -3.37 8.43
CA ILE A 14 3.52 -2.85 9.28
C ILE A 14 2.25 -3.62 9.02
N LYS A 15 1.65 -4.18 10.07
CA LYS A 15 0.31 -4.74 10.05
C LYS A 15 -0.59 -3.94 10.97
N LEU A 16 -1.52 -3.20 10.37
CA LEU A 16 -2.55 -2.50 11.14
C LEU A 16 -3.58 -3.52 11.68
N GLY A 17 -4.25 -3.16 12.78
CA GLY A 17 -5.21 -4.02 13.46
C GLY A 17 -6.36 -4.47 12.54
N SER A 18 -7.09 -5.51 12.96
CA SER A 18 -8.16 -6.16 12.18
C SER A 18 -9.25 -5.19 11.70
N LYS A 19 -9.93 -5.58 10.61
CA LYS A 19 -11.07 -4.86 10.02
C LYS A 19 -12.11 -4.46 11.06
N GLY A 20 -12.50 -3.18 11.04
CA GLY A 20 -13.40 -2.60 12.04
C GLY A 20 -13.28 -1.08 12.12
N ARG A 21 -14.10 -0.47 13.00
CA ARG A 21 -14.14 0.97 13.23
C ARG A 21 -12.85 1.44 13.92
N GLY A 22 -11.95 2.03 13.16
CA GLY A 22 -10.77 2.70 13.70
C GLY A 22 -9.96 3.35 12.59
N SER A 23 -9.78 4.68 12.67
CA SER A 23 -8.93 5.39 11.71
C SER A 23 -7.47 5.22 12.11
N HIS A 24 -6.66 4.78 11.15
CA HIS A 24 -5.22 4.67 11.31
C HIS A 24 -4.53 5.64 10.36
N GLU A 25 -3.45 6.23 10.82
CA GLU A 25 -2.55 6.99 9.96
C GLU A 25 -1.16 6.37 10.03
N VAL A 26 -0.59 6.12 8.86
CA VAL A 26 0.80 5.67 8.68
C VAL A 26 1.50 6.63 7.72
N SER A 27 2.45 7.41 8.23
CA SER A 27 3.17 8.38 7.40
C SER A 27 4.64 8.52 7.71
N ASP A 28 5.42 8.90 6.69
CA ASP A 28 6.83 9.22 6.85
C ASP A 28 7.64 8.05 7.46
N VAL A 29 7.29 6.82 7.07
CA VAL A 29 7.96 5.58 7.51
C VAL A 29 8.80 5.00 6.37
N SER A 30 10.00 4.51 6.70
CA SER A 30 10.82 3.67 5.83
C SER A 30 10.67 2.20 6.22
N ILE A 31 10.25 1.35 5.29
CA ILE A 31 10.01 -0.08 5.52
C ILE A 31 10.91 -0.91 4.60
N SER A 32 11.62 -1.88 5.17
CA SER A 32 12.31 -2.95 4.45
C SER A 32 11.82 -4.30 4.94
N SER A 33 11.20 -5.05 4.03
CA SER A 33 10.52 -6.31 4.32
C SER A 33 10.99 -7.44 3.39
N SER A 34 11.02 -8.67 3.90
CA SER A 34 11.32 -9.90 3.15
C SER A 34 10.12 -10.53 2.45
N THR A 35 8.88 -10.07 2.69
CA THR A 35 7.70 -10.43 1.88
C THR A 35 6.82 -9.22 1.59
N VAL A 36 6.05 -8.74 2.57
CA VAL A 36 5.07 -7.65 2.40
C VAL A 36 5.48 -6.41 3.19
N GLY A 37 5.46 -5.23 2.55
CA GLY A 37 5.77 -3.96 3.20
C GLY A 37 4.72 -3.57 4.25
N MET A 38 3.46 -3.52 3.86
CA MET A 38 2.38 -3.06 4.72
C MET A 38 1.06 -3.78 4.45
N VAL A 39 0.32 -4.11 5.52
CA VAL A 39 -1.04 -4.65 5.46
C VAL A 39 -1.99 -3.72 6.23
N VAL A 40 -3.02 -3.24 5.54
CA VAL A 40 -3.97 -2.21 6.00
C VAL A 40 -5.40 -2.74 5.88
N PRO A 41 -5.86 -3.59 6.81
CA PRO A 41 -7.20 -4.18 6.74
C PRO A 41 -8.26 -3.31 7.43
N SER A 42 -7.92 -2.10 7.91
CA SER A 42 -8.79 -1.26 8.74
C SER A 42 -9.42 -0.08 7.99
N ASP A 43 -10.68 0.22 8.30
CA ASP A 43 -11.47 1.24 7.63
C ASP A 43 -10.95 2.66 7.90
N ASN A 44 -11.11 3.58 6.95
CA ASN A 44 -10.72 4.98 7.05
C ASN A 44 -9.24 5.17 7.42
N SER A 45 -8.38 4.33 6.85
CA SER A 45 -6.92 4.42 7.02
C SER A 45 -6.30 5.40 6.04
N TRP A 46 -5.29 6.15 6.49
CA TRP A 46 -4.51 7.04 5.65
C TRP A 46 -3.04 6.60 5.62
N VAL A 47 -2.56 6.23 4.44
CA VAL A 47 -1.19 5.78 4.20
C VAL A 47 -0.50 6.72 3.22
N HIS A 48 0.47 7.50 3.70
CA HIS A 48 1.08 8.52 2.86
C HIS A 48 2.53 8.84 3.19
N ARG A 49 3.31 9.28 2.19
CA ARG A 49 4.73 9.65 2.35
C ARG A 49 5.62 8.55 2.93
N ASN A 50 5.30 7.29 2.64
CA ASN A 50 6.13 6.17 3.07
C ASN A 50 7.11 5.75 1.96
N THR A 51 8.24 5.17 2.36
CA THR A 51 9.18 4.48 1.47
C THR A 51 9.18 3.01 1.83
N ILE A 52 8.85 2.15 0.87
CA ILE A 52 8.66 0.71 1.08
C ILE A 52 9.53 -0.05 0.09
N VAL A 53 10.36 -0.95 0.60
CA VAL A 53 11.10 -1.93 -0.19
C VAL A 53 10.70 -3.32 0.30
N ALA A 54 10.09 -4.11 -0.56
CA ALA A 54 9.58 -5.44 -0.24
C ALA A 54 9.88 -6.42 -1.39
N SER A 55 9.76 -7.72 -1.15
CA SER A 55 10.03 -8.73 -2.18
C SER A 55 8.78 -9.18 -2.92
N GLU A 56 7.62 -9.33 -2.25
CA GLU A 56 6.41 -9.95 -2.81
C GLU A 56 5.21 -8.99 -2.87
N GLY A 57 5.17 -7.96 -2.01
CA GLY A 57 4.06 -7.01 -2.01
C GLY A 57 4.39 -5.71 -1.29
N GLY A 58 3.92 -4.59 -1.81
CA GLY A 58 4.17 -3.27 -1.22
C GLY A 58 3.15 -2.93 -0.14
N ILE A 59 1.96 -2.48 -0.54
CA ILE A 59 0.86 -2.08 0.34
C ILE A 59 -0.38 -2.90 0.00
N GLN A 60 -0.82 -3.76 0.91
CA GLN A 60 -2.05 -4.54 0.80
C GLN A 60 -3.18 -3.91 1.61
N ILE A 61 -4.36 -3.72 1.00
CA ILE A 61 -5.44 -2.93 1.62
C ILE A 61 -6.76 -3.69 1.54
N GLY A 62 -7.36 -3.95 2.70
CA GLY A 62 -8.70 -4.57 2.82
C GLY A 62 -9.73 -3.69 3.54
N GLY A 63 -9.32 -2.52 4.05
CA GLY A 63 -10.19 -1.60 4.79
C GLY A 63 -10.97 -0.64 3.88
N ASN A 64 -12.22 -0.36 4.24
CA ASN A 64 -13.08 0.53 3.46
C ASN A 64 -12.69 2.00 3.66
N GLY A 65 -12.75 2.82 2.61
CA GLY A 65 -12.46 4.25 2.72
C GLY A 65 -10.98 4.60 2.91
N ALA A 66 -10.07 3.69 2.55
CA ALA A 66 -8.64 3.94 2.65
C ALA A 66 -8.18 5.05 1.69
N LEU A 67 -7.26 5.90 2.17
CA LEU A 67 -6.60 6.96 1.43
C LEU A 67 -5.13 6.62 1.29
N ILE A 68 -4.63 6.49 0.06
CA ILE A 68 -3.24 6.17 -0.23
C ILE A 68 -2.65 7.27 -1.09
N GLY A 69 -1.54 7.89 -0.70
CA GLY A 69 -0.94 8.91 -1.55
C GLY A 69 0.50 9.21 -1.24
N SER A 70 1.25 9.63 -2.26
CA SER A 70 2.65 10.05 -2.09
C SER A 70 3.57 8.97 -1.48
N ASN A 71 3.31 7.69 -1.73
CA ASN A 71 4.21 6.62 -1.29
C ASN A 71 5.23 6.28 -2.39
N THR A 72 6.43 5.89 -2.00
CA THR A 72 7.43 5.30 -2.88
C THR A 72 7.55 3.82 -2.53
N VAL A 73 7.19 2.95 -3.46
CA VAL A 73 7.17 1.50 -3.26
C VAL A 73 8.06 0.84 -4.29
N SER A 74 8.93 -0.06 -3.84
CA SER A 74 9.73 -0.91 -4.71
C SER A 74 9.51 -2.35 -4.29
N VAL A 75 9.06 -3.17 -5.25
CA VAL A 75 8.84 -4.60 -5.06
C VAL A 75 9.72 -5.39 -6.01
N ALA A 76 10.23 -6.55 -5.58
CA ALA A 76 10.99 -7.44 -6.45
C ALA A 76 10.06 -8.30 -7.32
N GLU A 77 8.93 -8.74 -6.76
CA GLU A 77 7.88 -9.59 -7.30
C GLU A 77 6.50 -9.08 -6.79
N GLY A 78 5.42 -9.43 -7.50
CA GLY A 78 4.05 -9.08 -7.11
C GLY A 78 3.60 -7.65 -7.42
N HIS A 79 2.88 -7.01 -6.49
CA HIS A 79 2.18 -5.74 -6.69
C HIS A 79 2.68 -4.67 -5.70
N GLY A 80 2.88 -3.44 -6.16
CA GLY A 80 3.28 -2.34 -5.29
C GLY A 80 2.12 -1.86 -4.42
N ILE A 81 0.91 -1.78 -4.97
CA ILE A 81 -0.33 -1.64 -4.21
C ILE A 81 -1.32 -2.73 -4.63
N GLU A 82 -1.85 -3.45 -3.65
CA GLU A 82 -2.83 -4.51 -3.86
C GLU A 82 -4.08 -4.21 -3.04
N LEU A 83 -5.24 -4.24 -3.71
CA LEU A 83 -6.53 -4.22 -3.03
C LEU A 83 -6.97 -5.65 -2.75
N LEU A 84 -7.38 -5.92 -1.52
CA LEU A 84 -7.93 -7.22 -1.12
C LEU A 84 -9.41 -7.29 -1.50
N GLU A 85 -9.95 -8.50 -1.66
CA GLU A 85 -11.32 -8.74 -2.19
C GLU A 85 -12.44 -8.02 -1.41
N ASP A 86 -12.17 -7.63 -0.17
CA ASP A 86 -13.13 -7.02 0.74
C ASP A 86 -12.99 -5.50 0.86
N ALA A 87 -12.14 -4.88 0.04
CA ALA A 87 -11.79 -3.48 0.11
C ALA A 87 -12.72 -2.60 -0.76
N GLU A 88 -13.46 -1.68 -0.15
CA GLU A 88 -14.41 -0.79 -0.85
C GLU A 88 -14.08 0.69 -0.67
N ALA A 89 -14.54 1.53 -1.62
CA ALA A 89 -14.45 3.00 -1.56
C ALA A 89 -13.01 3.53 -1.33
N ILE A 90 -12.03 2.95 -2.03
CA ILE A 90 -10.62 3.31 -1.88
C ILE A 90 -10.27 4.50 -2.78
N ASN A 91 -9.56 5.46 -2.19
CA ASN A 91 -9.04 6.62 -2.89
C ASN A 91 -7.52 6.51 -3.02
N ILE A 92 -7.07 6.11 -4.21
CA ILE A 92 -5.66 6.12 -4.56
C ILE A 92 -5.33 7.48 -5.16
N LEU A 93 -4.68 8.30 -4.36
CA LEU A 93 -4.31 9.68 -4.67
C LEU A 93 -3.01 9.72 -5.50
N ARG A 94 -2.73 10.89 -6.07
CA ARG A 94 -1.58 11.10 -6.96
C ARG A 94 -0.24 10.87 -6.25
N ASN A 95 0.79 10.63 -7.07
CA ASN A 95 2.20 10.55 -6.69
C ASN A 95 2.59 9.32 -5.86
N ASN A 96 1.79 8.25 -5.89
CA ASN A 96 2.36 6.94 -5.60
C ASN A 96 3.28 6.57 -6.76
N VAL A 97 4.51 6.20 -6.43
CA VAL A 97 5.52 5.79 -7.39
C VAL A 97 5.94 4.38 -7.04
N GLU A 98 5.82 3.51 -8.03
CA GLU A 98 6.01 2.08 -7.85
C GLU A 98 7.02 1.55 -8.86
N TYR A 99 7.95 0.73 -8.40
CA TYR A 99 9.08 0.25 -9.19
C TYR A 99 9.26 -1.25 -9.10
N GLY A 100 9.52 -1.87 -10.25
CA GLY A 100 10.19 -3.15 -10.38
C GLY A 100 9.96 -3.84 -11.74
N PRO A 101 10.77 -4.86 -12.09
CA PRO A 101 10.89 -5.35 -13.47
C PRO A 101 9.69 -6.13 -14.02
N ASN A 102 8.72 -6.55 -13.21
CA ASN A 102 7.65 -7.49 -13.64
C ASN A 102 6.25 -7.18 -13.07
N HIS A 103 5.94 -5.92 -12.75
CA HIS A 103 4.83 -5.62 -11.83
C HIS A 103 3.73 -4.73 -12.41
N GLN A 104 2.48 -5.06 -12.08
CA GLN A 104 1.38 -4.10 -12.14
C GLN A 104 1.43 -3.26 -10.88
N CYS A 105 1.46 -1.93 -11.02
CA CYS A 105 1.54 -1.01 -9.89
C CYS A 105 0.35 -1.23 -8.95
N VAL A 106 -0.86 -1.04 -9.47
CA VAL A 106 -2.06 -1.31 -8.70
C VAL A 106 -2.74 -2.56 -9.22
N PHE A 107 -2.94 -3.53 -8.33
CA PHE A 107 -3.83 -4.66 -8.57
C PHE A 107 -5.20 -4.40 -7.95
N VAL A 108 -6.22 -4.55 -8.78
CA VAL A 108 -7.63 -4.44 -8.40
C VAL A 108 -8.31 -5.78 -8.72
N PRO A 109 -8.72 -6.57 -7.71
CA PRO A 109 -9.50 -7.78 -7.92
C PRO A 109 -10.76 -7.52 -8.75
N GLU A 110 -11.15 -8.52 -9.55
CA GLU A 110 -12.43 -8.49 -10.26
C GLU A 110 -13.60 -8.36 -9.27
N GLY A 111 -14.51 -7.41 -9.51
CA GLY A 111 -15.70 -7.19 -8.67
C GLY A 111 -15.67 -5.94 -7.79
N LEU A 112 -14.54 -5.23 -7.71
CA LEU A 112 -14.47 -3.93 -7.02
C LEU A 112 -14.96 -2.80 -7.95
N SER A 113 -16.14 -2.22 -7.66
CA SER A 113 -16.79 -1.24 -8.55
C SER A 113 -16.53 0.23 -8.20
N ASP A 114 -16.10 0.54 -6.96
CA ASP A 114 -16.00 1.91 -6.43
C ASP A 114 -14.56 2.32 -6.09
N ILE A 115 -13.64 2.17 -7.04
CA ILE A 115 -12.25 2.64 -6.92
C ILE A 115 -12.08 3.91 -7.73
N THR A 116 -11.80 5.02 -7.05
CA THR A 116 -11.47 6.28 -7.71
C THR A 116 -9.95 6.41 -7.81
N GLU A 117 -9.38 5.88 -8.90
CA GLU A 117 -7.96 6.05 -9.21
C GLU A 117 -7.72 7.41 -9.88
N ARG A 118 -6.94 8.31 -9.27
CA ARG A 118 -6.73 9.69 -9.79
C ARG A 118 -5.36 9.93 -10.42
N ARG A 119 -4.72 8.88 -10.95
CA ARG A 119 -3.38 8.74 -11.57
C ARG A 119 -2.35 8.10 -10.63
N ASN A 120 -2.03 6.83 -10.88
CA ASN A 120 -0.77 6.22 -10.46
C ASN A 120 0.25 6.35 -11.60
N MET A 121 1.50 6.66 -11.28
CA MET A 121 2.58 6.74 -12.27
C MET A 121 3.49 5.52 -12.09
N CYS A 122 3.27 4.51 -12.93
CA CYS A 122 4.20 3.42 -13.09
C CYS A 122 5.43 3.92 -13.85
N ASN A 123 6.56 4.03 -13.16
CA ASN A 123 7.83 4.26 -13.85
C ASN A 123 8.53 2.90 -13.95
N MET A 124 8.40 2.26 -15.11
CA MET A 124 9.26 1.14 -15.44
C MET A 124 10.67 1.71 -15.58
N HIS A 125 11.58 1.35 -14.68
CA HIS A 125 13.00 1.60 -14.89
C HIS A 125 13.47 0.55 -15.91
N GLU A 126 13.66 0.98 -17.17
CA GLU A 126 14.40 0.25 -18.20
C GLU A 126 15.87 0.02 -17.80
#